data_AF-A0A9D8NYN6-F1
#
_entry.id   AF-A0A9D8NYN6-F1
#
_cell.length_a   1.000
_cell.length_b   1.000
_cell.length_c   1.000
_cell.angle_alpha   90.00
_cell.angle_beta   90.00
_cell.angle_gamma   90.00
#
_symmetry.space_group_name_H-M   'P 1'
#
loop_
_entity.id
_entity.type
_entity.pdbx_description
1 polymer ?
#
loop_
_entity_poly.entity_id
_entity_poly.type
_entity_poly.pdbx_seq_one_letter_code
_entity_poly.pdbx_strand_id
1 'polypeptide(L)'
;MNMNLEDIDIIEGNVEADETAYYEALQRAINAADAWKFQGAYGRAMMAAIEAGFCLLGPRPAEDAYGGRIPGRDEVQAGSKGSRAYVAARRGEAWASRMAGLET
;
A
#
# COMPACT_ATOMS: atom_id res chain seq x y z
N MET A 1 3.26 16.05 1.30
CA MET A 1 3.09 14.97 2.29
C MET A 1 1.63 14.97 2.71
N ASN A 2 0.85 14.01 2.22
CA ASN A 2 -0.61 13.98 2.36
C ASN A 2 -1.07 12.68 3.02
N MET A 3 -0.35 12.20 4.05
CA MET A 3 -0.90 11.17 4.93
C MET A 3 -1.68 11.86 6.04
N ASN A 4 -2.91 11.42 6.28
CA ASN A 4 -3.70 11.90 7.41
C ASN A 4 -3.08 11.39 8.72
N LEU A 5 -3.24 12.16 9.81
CA LEU A 5 -2.80 11.75 11.15
C LEU A 5 -3.48 10.44 11.59
N GLU A 6 -4.73 10.25 11.20
CA GLU A 6 -5.48 9.01 11.46
C GLU A 6 -4.84 7.78 10.81
N ASP A 7 -4.36 7.88 9.58
CA ASP A 7 -3.69 6.76 8.90
C ASP A 7 -2.39 6.38 9.63
N ILE A 8 -1.66 7.38 10.14
CA ILE A 8 -0.44 7.18 10.95
C ILE A 8 -0.80 6.43 12.23
N ASP A 9 -1.81 6.89 12.97
CA ASP A 9 -2.22 6.26 14.21
C ASP A 9 -2.71 4.81 14.01
N ILE A 10 -3.40 4.54 12.91
CA ILE A 10 -3.82 3.18 12.54
C ILE A 10 -2.61 2.29 12.25
N ILE A 11 -1.64 2.77 11.46
CA ILE A 11 -0.45 1.99 11.07
C ILE A 11 0.44 1.70 12.28
N GLU A 12 0.58 2.66 13.19
CA GLU A 12 1.37 2.52 14.41
C GLU A 12 0.67 1.73 15.51
N GLY A 13 -0.63 1.45 15.35
CA GLY A 13 -1.43 0.76 16.36
C GLY A 13 -1.74 1.65 17.58
N ASN A 14 -1.72 2.97 17.40
CA ASN A 14 -2.13 3.94 18.42
C ASN A 14 -3.66 3.97 18.59
N VAL A 15 -4.41 3.44 17.61
CA VAL A 15 -5.87 3.28 17.66
C VAL A 15 -6.27 1.86 17.28
N GLU A 16 -7.39 1.40 17.83
CA GLU A 16 -8.01 0.14 17.39
C GLU A 16 -8.62 0.34 16.00
N ALA A 17 -8.16 -0.45 15.04
CA ALA A 17 -8.65 -0.48 13.68
C ALA A 17 -8.99 -1.92 13.29
N ASP A 18 -10.07 -2.11 12.54
CA ASP A 18 -10.33 -3.39 11.93
C ASP A 18 -9.34 -3.66 10.78
N GLU A 19 -9.32 -4.91 10.30
CA GLU A 19 -8.43 -5.33 9.21
C GLU A 19 -8.62 -4.47 7.95
N THR A 20 -9.85 -4.02 7.68
CA THR A 20 -10.13 -3.21 6.50
C THR A 20 -9.51 -1.82 6.63
N ALA A 21 -9.77 -1.13 7.72
CA ALA A 21 -9.22 0.19 8.01
C ALA A 21 -7.69 0.17 8.02
N TYR A 22 -7.08 -0.88 8.57
CA TYR A 22 -5.62 -1.05 8.58
C TYR A 22 -5.02 -1.11 7.17
N TYR A 23 -5.58 -1.96 6.29
CA TYR A 23 -5.05 -2.09 4.92
C TYR A 23 -5.38 -0.89 4.03
N GLU A 24 -6.46 -0.16 4.32
CA GLU A 24 -6.73 1.11 3.65
C GLU A 24 -5.70 2.19 4.00
N ALA A 25 -5.36 2.31 5.29
CA ALA A 25 -4.32 3.23 5.75
C ALA A 25 -2.98 2.90 5.07
N LEU A 26 -2.60 1.61 5.03
CA LEU A 26 -1.42 1.17 4.30
C LEU A 26 -1.50 1.47 2.80
N GLN A 27 -2.66 1.27 2.16
CA GLN A 27 -2.80 1.57 0.73
C GLN A 27 -2.67 3.06 0.42
N ARG A 28 -3.23 3.94 1.26
CA ARG A 28 -3.05 5.40 1.15
C ARG A 28 -1.58 5.78 1.33
N ALA A 29 -0.90 5.19 2.32
CA ALA A 29 0.54 5.38 2.52
C ALA A 29 1.34 4.95 1.29
N ILE A 30 1.08 3.76 0.73
CA ILE A 30 1.72 3.27 -0.50
C ILE A 30 1.52 4.25 -1.67
N ASN A 31 0.30 4.77 -1.82
CA ASN A 31 -0.04 5.70 -2.90
C ASN A 31 0.63 7.06 -2.74
N ALA A 32 0.90 7.49 -1.50
CA ALA A 32 1.52 8.77 -1.19
C ALA A 32 2.97 8.91 -1.65
N ALA A 33 3.63 7.82 -2.06
CA ALA A 33 5.03 7.72 -2.52
C ALA A 33 6.10 8.17 -1.51
N ASP A 34 5.93 9.30 -0.83
CA ASP A 34 6.81 9.79 0.23
C ASP A 34 6.80 8.87 1.46
N ALA A 35 5.75 8.06 1.65
CA ALA A 35 5.70 7.13 2.79
C ALA A 35 6.81 6.07 2.76
N TRP A 36 7.32 5.75 1.56
CA TRP A 36 8.44 4.83 1.36
C TRP A 36 9.76 5.35 1.96
N LYS A 37 9.84 6.65 2.26
CA LYS A 37 10.99 7.30 2.89
C LYS A 37 10.92 7.30 4.42
N PHE A 38 9.78 6.93 5.04
CA PHE A 38 9.69 6.81 6.49
C PHE A 38 10.51 5.63 7.01
N GLN A 39 10.82 5.67 8.32
CA GLN A 39 11.60 4.64 9.01
C GLN A 39 11.16 3.23 8.60
N GLY A 40 12.13 2.31 8.53
CA GLY A 40 11.96 1.01 7.87
C GLY A 40 10.78 0.13 8.36
N ALA A 41 10.15 0.43 9.50
CA ALA A 41 8.91 -0.23 9.91
C ALA A 41 7.76 -0.01 8.89
N TYR A 42 7.58 1.22 8.40
CA TYR A 42 6.55 1.56 7.41
C TYR A 42 6.81 0.84 6.08
N GLY A 43 8.03 0.96 5.55
CA GLY A 43 8.42 0.26 4.31
C GLY A 43 8.21 -1.25 4.37
N ARG A 44 8.56 -1.89 5.50
CA ARG A 44 8.34 -3.33 5.71
C ARG A 44 6.86 -3.68 5.81
N ALA A 45 6.04 -2.89 6.51
CA ALA A 45 4.61 -3.12 6.61
C ALA A 45 3.92 -2.99 5.25
N MET A 46 4.26 -1.96 4.48
CA MET A 46 3.76 -1.74 3.12
C MET A 46 4.15 -2.89 2.19
N MET A 47 5.41 -3.31 2.18
CA MET A 47 5.83 -4.46 1.39
C MET A 47 5.12 -5.74 1.81
N ALA A 48 5.02 -6.02 3.11
CA ALA A 48 4.33 -7.21 3.60
C ALA A 48 2.86 -7.25 3.14
N ALA A 49 2.14 -6.13 3.17
CA ALA A 49 0.76 -6.04 2.70
C ALA A 49 0.63 -6.27 1.19
N ILE A 50 1.57 -5.76 0.39
CA ILE A 50 1.65 -5.99 -1.05
C ILE A 50 1.92 -7.48 -1.36
N GLU A 51 2.89 -8.07 -0.67
CA GLU A 51 3.25 -9.48 -0.86
C GLU A 51 2.15 -10.45 -0.44
N ALA A 52 1.40 -10.10 0.61
CA ALA A 52 0.24 -10.86 1.05
C ALA A 52 -0.99 -10.68 0.15
N GLY A 53 -0.97 -9.70 -0.77
CA GLY A 53 -2.05 -9.41 -1.70
C GLY A 53 -3.23 -8.66 -1.09
N PHE A 54 -3.00 -7.95 0.02
CA PHE A 54 -3.97 -7.00 0.56
C PHE A 54 -3.91 -5.64 -0.14
N CYS A 55 -2.72 -5.20 -0.54
CA CYS A 55 -2.51 -3.90 -1.18
C CYS A 55 -1.89 -4.01 -2.58
N LEU A 56 -2.11 -2.98 -3.40
CA LEU A 56 -1.48 -2.75 -4.69
C LEU A 56 -0.23 -1.89 -4.51
N LEU A 57 0.68 -1.97 -5.47
CA LEU A 57 1.69 -0.92 -5.65
C LEU A 57 1.02 0.43 -5.92
N GLY A 58 1.76 1.51 -5.66
CA GLY A 58 1.30 2.86 -5.92
C GLY A 58 1.05 3.12 -7.42
N PRO A 59 0.29 4.17 -7.78
CA PRO A 59 0.03 4.52 -9.17
C PRO A 59 1.29 4.99 -9.92
N ARG A 60 2.31 5.46 -9.19
CA ARG A 60 3.57 5.97 -9.75
C ARG A 60 4.75 5.31 -9.05
N PRO A 61 5.93 5.24 -9.70
CA PRO A 61 7.14 4.77 -9.06
C PRO A 61 7.51 5.64 -7.84
N ALA A 62 8.12 5.02 -6.85
CA ALA A 62 8.61 5.67 -5.64
C ALA A 62 10.07 5.26 -5.37
N GLU A 63 10.69 5.92 -4.40
CA GLU A 63 12.02 5.58 -3.91
C GLU A 63 11.90 5.28 -2.41
N ASP A 64 12.50 4.18 -1.96
CA ASP A 64 12.56 3.83 -0.56
C ASP A 64 13.59 4.68 0.21
N ALA A 65 13.60 4.53 1.53
CA ALA A 65 14.53 5.25 2.42
C ALA A 65 16.02 4.96 2.15
N TYR A 66 16.36 3.95 1.34
CA TYR A 66 17.71 3.51 1.01
C TYR A 66 18.10 3.81 -0.44
N GLY A 67 17.27 4.53 -1.20
CA GLY A 67 17.50 4.84 -2.61
C GLY A 67 17.07 3.74 -3.59
N GLY A 68 16.36 2.72 -3.10
CA GLY A 68 15.80 1.64 -3.92
C GLY A 68 14.54 2.08 -4.68
N ARG A 69 14.47 1.76 -5.97
CA ARG A 69 13.30 2.08 -6.79
C ARG A 69 12.16 1.08 -6.55
N ILE A 70 10.99 1.61 -6.20
CA ILE A 70 9.73 0.87 -6.11
C ILE A 70 8.92 1.12 -7.39
N PRO A 71 8.51 0.07 -8.13
CA PRO A 71 7.75 0.24 -9.36
C PRO A 71 6.32 0.71 -9.11
N GLY A 72 5.72 1.36 -10.10
CA GLY A 72 4.27 1.61 -10.13
C GLY A 72 3.49 0.33 -10.45
N ARG A 73 2.21 0.28 -10.04
CA ARG A 73 1.33 -0.89 -10.28
C ARG A 73 1.12 -1.26 -11.74
N ASP A 74 1.27 -0.30 -12.65
CA ASP A 74 1.12 -0.52 -14.09
C ASP A 74 2.47 -0.83 -14.77
N GLU A 75 3.58 -0.81 -14.03
CA GLU A 75 4.90 -1.23 -14.52
C GLU A 75 5.19 -2.72 -14.30
N VAL A 76 4.33 -3.39 -13.51
CA VAL A 76 4.47 -4.81 -13.20
C VAL A 76 3.47 -5.63 -14.01
N GLN A 77 3.86 -6.85 -14.38
CA GLN A 77 2.98 -7.75 -15.14
C GLN A 77 1.71 -8.07 -14.34
N ALA A 78 0.56 -8.12 -15.01
CA ALA A 78 -0.68 -8.57 -14.38
C ALA A 78 -0.50 -9.97 -13.74
N GLY A 79 -0.93 -10.11 -12.48
CA GLY A 79 -0.78 -11.34 -11.71
C GLY A 79 0.53 -11.44 -10.93
N SER A 80 1.44 -10.47 -11.06
CA SER A 80 2.60 -10.31 -10.18
C SER A 80 2.25 -9.52 -8.91
N LYS A 81 3.06 -9.66 -7.86
CA LYS A 81 2.89 -8.96 -6.57
C LYS A 81 2.68 -7.45 -6.80
N GLY A 82 1.67 -6.90 -6.14
CA GLY A 82 1.32 -5.49 -6.26
C GLY A 82 0.51 -5.08 -7.49
N SER A 83 0.28 -5.99 -8.44
CA SER A 83 -0.68 -5.77 -9.52
C SER A 83 -2.13 -5.93 -9.05
N ARG A 84 -3.07 -5.24 -9.69
CA ARG A 84 -4.50 -5.38 -9.39
C ARG A 84 -5.00 -6.82 -9.53
N ALA A 85 -4.55 -7.53 -10.57
CA ALA A 85 -4.93 -8.91 -10.82
C ALA A 85 -4.45 -9.87 -9.70
N TYR A 86 -3.31 -9.59 -9.09
CA TYR A 86 -2.79 -10.39 -7.97
C TYR A 86 -3.64 -10.24 -6.70
N VAL A 87 -4.07 -9.00 -6.40
CA VAL A 87 -4.98 -8.69 -5.29
C VAL A 87 -6.36 -9.30 -5.54
N ALA A 88 -6.90 -9.12 -6.75
CA ALA A 88 -8.20 -9.67 -7.13
C ALA A 88 -8.24 -11.20 -7.00
N ALA A 89 -7.17 -11.90 -7.38
CA ALA A 89 -7.07 -13.35 -7.23
C ALA A 89 -7.06 -13.83 -5.77
N ARG A 90 -6.69 -12.98 -4.80
CA ARG A 90 -6.56 -13.34 -3.37
C ARG A 90 -7.68 -12.84 -2.48
N ARG A 91 -8.27 -11.70 -2.83
CA ARG A 91 -9.27 -10.99 -2.01
C ARG A 91 -10.57 -10.70 -2.77
N GLY A 92 -10.60 -11.00 -4.07
CA GLY A 92 -11.74 -10.75 -4.94
C GLY A 92 -11.72 -9.36 -5.59
N GLU A 93 -12.53 -9.23 -6.63
CA GLU A 93 -12.62 -8.02 -7.46
C GLU A 93 -13.12 -6.79 -6.67
N ALA A 94 -14.04 -6.99 -5.72
CA ALA A 94 -14.55 -5.91 -4.87
C ALA A 94 -13.44 -5.27 -4.04
N TRP A 95 -12.60 -6.09 -3.41
CA TRP A 95 -11.46 -5.62 -2.62
C TRP A 95 -10.42 -4.93 -3.49
N ALA A 96 -10.04 -5.53 -4.61
CA ALA A 96 -9.08 -4.94 -5.54
C ALA A 96 -9.55 -3.58 -6.08
N SER A 97 -10.85 -3.43 -6.34
CA SER A 97 -11.44 -2.17 -6.80
C SER A 97 -11.47 -1.13 -5.70
N ARG A 98 -11.78 -1.53 -4.46
CA ARG A 98 -11.72 -0.66 -3.29
C ARG A 98 -10.32 -0.08 -3.09
N MET A 99 -9.31 -0.94 -3.04
CA MET A 99 -7.92 -0.51 -2.83
C MET A 99 -7.39 0.36 -3.99
N ALA A 100 -7.76 0.05 -5.24
CA ALA A 100 -7.36 0.84 -6.39
C ALA A 100 -8.01 2.24 -6.44
N GLY A 101 -9.20 2.38 -5.84
CA GLY A 101 -9.95 3.63 -5.75
C GLY A 101 -9.56 4.53 -4.58
N LEU A 102 -8.65 4.10 -3.70
CA LEU A 102 -8.12 4.96 -2.65
C LEU A 102 -7.12 5.94 -3.25
N GLU A 103 -7.50 7.22 -3.29
CA GLU A 103 -6.60 8.30 -3.69
C GLU A 103 -5.71 8.74 -2.51
N THR A 104 -4.76 9.64 -2.80
CA THR A 104 -3.87 10.29 -1.82
C THR A 104 -4.47 11.59 -1.31
#